data_AF-A0A524DV18-F1
#
_entry.id   AF-A0A524DV18-F1
#
_cell.length_a   1.000
_cell.length_b   1.000
_cell.length_c   1.000
_cell.angle_alpha   90.00
_cell.angle_beta   90.00
_cell.angle_gamma   90.00
#
_symmetry.space_group_name_H-M   'P 1'
#
loop_
_entity.id
_entity.type
_entity.pdbx_description
1 polymer ?
#
loop_
_entity_poly.entity_id
_entity_poly.type
_entity_poly.pdbx_seq_one_letter_code
_entity_poly.pdbx_strand_id
1 'polypeptide(L)'
;MIESIDLITLLLIILIVAVIGAIANFIIGVFLTLKMASLRGLTEEKKPAIILNAIWSLVVLLTGFSPWTYIIAFFINLIIGLIALKYEQFYGLKQFRKRLTFLLIILIIQFVIIMIIYIIIISVIIIFIFG
;
A
#
# COMPACT_ATOMS: atom_id res chain seq x y z
N MET A 1 -11.99 -36.25 3.83
CA MET A 1 -13.10 -35.50 3.21
C MET A 1 -12.61 -34.08 3.06
N ILE A 2 -12.50 -33.57 1.84
CA ILE A 2 -12.34 -32.13 1.65
C ILE A 2 -13.73 -31.57 1.93
N GLU A 3 -13.97 -31.05 3.14
CA GLU A 3 -15.15 -30.23 3.36
C GLU A 3 -15.06 -29.07 2.38
N SER A 4 -16.02 -28.98 1.48
CA SER A 4 -16.12 -27.84 0.59
C SER A 4 -16.26 -26.61 1.46
N ILE A 5 -15.21 -25.79 1.52
CA ILE A 5 -15.27 -24.50 2.20
C ILE A 5 -16.41 -23.74 1.56
N ASP A 6 -17.40 -23.41 2.38
CA ASP A 6 -18.52 -22.65 1.91
C ASP A 6 -18.02 -21.26 1.44
N LEU A 7 -18.69 -20.73 0.41
CA LEU A 7 -18.29 -19.46 -0.21
C LEU A 7 -18.21 -18.31 0.82
N ILE A 8 -19.05 -18.33 1.86
CA ILE A 8 -19.08 -17.32 2.93
C ILE A 8 -17.80 -17.39 3.76
N THR A 9 -17.35 -18.58 4.16
CA THR A 9 -16.09 -18.77 4.88
C THR A 9 -14.89 -18.29 4.05
N LEU A 10 -14.86 -18.60 2.75
CA LEU A 10 -13.80 -18.11 1.85
C LEU A 10 -13.79 -16.58 1.74
N LEU A 11 -14.96 -15.96 1.58
CA LEU A 11 -15.09 -14.50 1.52
C LEU A 11 -14.69 -13.81 2.82
N LEU A 12 -15.05 -14.39 3.98
CA LEU A 12 -14.65 -13.90 5.30
C LEU A 12 -13.13 -13.92 5.46
N ILE A 13 -12.49 -15.02 5.08
CA ILE A 13 -11.03 -15.14 5.11
C ILE A 13 -10.39 -14.04 4.25
N ILE A 14 -10.82 -13.89 3.00
CA ILE A 14 -10.29 -12.86 2.07
C ILE A 14 -10.48 -11.45 2.65
N LEU A 15 -11.64 -11.16 3.24
CA LEU A 15 -11.92 -9.88 3.88
C LEU A 15 -10.97 -9.61 5.06
N ILE A 16 -10.73 -10.61 5.91
CA ILE A 16 -9.77 -10.49 7.04
C ILE A 16 -8.36 -10.22 6.51
N VAL A 17 -7.93 -10.92 5.45
CA VAL A 17 -6.64 -10.67 4.77
C VAL A 17 -6.54 -9.22 4.31
N ALA A 18 -7.57 -8.73 3.61
CA ALA A 18 -7.60 -7.38 3.07
C ALA A 18 -7.53 -6.31 4.19
N VAL A 19 -8.26 -6.51 5.28
CA VAL A 19 -8.26 -5.61 6.45
C VAL A 19 -6.90 -5.57 7.12
N ILE A 20 -6.32 -6.73 7.43
CA ILE A 20 -5.01 -6.83 8.09
C ILE A 20 -3.93 -6.21 7.20
N GLY A 21 -3.95 -6.55 5.90
CA GLY A 21 -3.02 -5.99 4.91
C GLY A 21 -3.13 -4.47 4.82
N ALA A 22 -4.35 -3.93 4.76
CA ALA A 22 -4.58 -2.49 4.71
C ALA A 22 -4.03 -1.76 5.95
N ILE A 23 -4.31 -2.29 7.16
CA ILE A 23 -3.85 -1.70 8.42
C ILE A 23 -2.32 -1.74 8.53
N ALA A 24 -1.72 -2.90 8.26
CA ALA A 24 -0.27 -3.06 8.31
C ALA A 24 0.43 -2.11 7.32
N ASN A 25 -0.08 -2.04 6.09
CA ASN A 25 0.44 -1.15 5.06
C ASN A 25 0.28 0.32 5.44
N PHE A 26 -0.84 0.71 6.06
CA PHE A 26 -1.04 2.06 6.55
C PHE A 26 0.02 2.44 7.59
N ILE A 27 0.16 1.63 8.64
CA ILE A 27 1.09 1.90 9.75
C ILE A 27 2.53 1.98 9.25
N ILE A 28 2.95 0.98 8.47
CA ILE A 28 4.30 0.93 7.89
C ILE A 28 4.53 2.09 6.93
N GLY A 29 3.54 2.41 6.11
CA GLY A 29 3.55 3.54 5.19
C GLY A 29 3.75 4.88 5.90
N VAL A 30 3.01 5.12 6.99
CA VAL A 30 3.12 6.35 7.78
C VAL A 30 4.51 6.42 8.41
N PHE A 31 4.99 5.34 9.02
CA PHE A 31 6.30 5.30 9.64
C PHE A 31 7.44 5.55 8.64
N LEU A 32 7.41 4.88 7.49
CA LEU A 32 8.40 5.06 6.41
C LEU A 32 8.37 6.48 5.86
N THR A 33 7.17 7.01 5.61
CA THR A 33 6.97 8.38 5.12
C THR A 33 7.55 9.39 6.09
N LEU A 34 7.23 9.30 7.38
CA LEU A 34 7.71 10.21 8.42
C LEU A 34 9.24 10.14 8.56
N LYS A 35 9.79 8.92 8.62
CA LYS A 35 11.24 8.70 8.78
C LYS A 35 12.01 9.21 7.57
N MET A 36 11.59 8.87 6.36
CA MET A 36 12.27 9.31 5.14
C MET A 36 12.13 10.81 4.90
N ALA A 37 10.97 11.40 5.23
CA ALA A 37 10.76 12.85 5.12
C ALA A 37 11.71 13.59 6.07
N SER A 38 11.91 13.07 7.28
CA SER A 38 12.88 13.61 8.23
C SER A 38 14.32 13.51 7.71
N LEU A 39 14.72 12.34 7.19
CA LEU A 39 16.08 12.12 6.65
C LEU A 39 16.40 12.99 5.44
N ARG A 40 15.39 13.36 4.64
CA ARG A 40 15.56 14.15 3.42
C ARG A 40 15.28 15.65 3.58
N GLY A 41 14.88 16.09 4.78
CA GLY A 41 14.50 17.48 5.06
C GLY A 41 13.21 17.91 4.35
N LEU A 42 12.28 16.97 4.10
CA LEU A 42 11.02 17.20 3.39
C LEU A 42 9.85 17.27 4.38
N THR A 43 9.92 18.15 5.38
CA THR A 43 8.93 18.22 6.47
C THR A 43 7.55 18.68 6.02
N GLU A 44 7.48 19.57 5.02
CA GLU A 44 6.21 20.08 4.46
C GLU A 44 5.45 18.98 3.69
N GLU A 45 6.17 18.03 3.09
CA GLU A 45 5.59 16.92 2.32
C GLU A 45 5.01 15.79 3.18
N LYS A 46 5.16 15.86 4.51
CA LYS A 46 4.69 14.81 5.43
C LYS A 46 3.16 14.62 5.37
N LYS A 47 2.41 15.73 5.42
CA LYS A 47 0.93 15.69 5.38
C LYS A 47 0.42 15.11 4.05
N PRO A 48 0.83 15.64 2.88
CA PRO A 48 0.42 15.08 1.58
C PRO A 48 0.76 13.59 1.45
N ALA A 49 1.94 13.17 1.88
CA ALA A 49 2.36 11.78 1.78
C ALA A 49 1.58 10.84 2.71
N ILE A 50 1.20 11.30 3.92
CA ILE A 50 0.30 10.55 4.81
C ILE A 50 -1.09 10.40 4.18
N ILE A 51 -1.61 11.46 3.55
CA ILE A 51 -2.92 11.42 2.86
C ILE A 51 -2.87 10.43 1.69
N LEU A 52 -1.82 10.46 0.88
CA LEU A 52 -1.59 9.48 -0.20
C LEU A 52 -1.54 8.05 0.34
N ASN A 53 -0.86 7.84 1.47
CA ASN A 53 -0.82 6.54 2.12
C ASN A 53 -2.18 6.09 2.70
N ALA A 54 -2.97 7.03 3.23
CA ALA A 54 -4.33 6.74 3.69
C ALA A 54 -5.22 6.30 2.52
N ILE A 55 -5.13 7.02 1.39
CA ILE A 55 -5.83 6.68 0.14
C ILE A 55 -5.38 5.29 -0.35
N TRP A 56 -4.08 5.00 -0.34
CA TRP A 56 -3.57 3.66 -0.65
C TRP A 56 -4.20 2.58 0.20
N SER A 57 -4.19 2.77 1.51
CA SER A 57 -4.68 1.76 2.45
C SER A 57 -6.19 1.54 2.29
N LEU A 58 -6.93 2.60 1.97
CA LEU A 58 -8.35 2.51 1.61
C LEU A 58 -8.58 1.76 0.29
N VAL A 59 -7.80 2.04 -0.76
CA VAL A 59 -7.89 1.31 -2.04
C VAL A 59 -7.54 -0.16 -1.83
N VAL A 60 -6.51 -0.47 -1.04
CA VAL A 60 -6.16 -1.85 -0.68
C VAL A 60 -7.30 -2.53 0.07
N LEU A 61 -7.95 -1.84 1.01
CA LEU A 61 -9.10 -2.40 1.72
C LEU A 61 -10.26 -2.73 0.77
N LEU A 62 -10.59 -1.81 -0.13
CA LEU A 62 -11.70 -1.97 -1.09
C LEU A 62 -11.42 -3.02 -2.15
N THR A 63 -10.14 -3.29 -2.44
CA THR A 63 -9.75 -4.10 -3.59
C THR A 63 -8.96 -5.36 -3.22
N GLY A 64 -8.63 -5.58 -1.94
CA GLY A 64 -7.75 -6.65 -1.44
C GLY A 64 -8.21 -8.10 -1.64
N PHE A 65 -9.21 -8.30 -2.49
CA PHE A 65 -9.72 -9.61 -2.90
C PHE A 65 -8.83 -10.31 -3.94
N SER A 66 -7.85 -9.62 -4.53
CA SER A 66 -7.04 -10.13 -5.64
C SER A 66 -5.61 -9.57 -5.61
N PRO A 67 -4.59 -10.32 -6.04
CA PRO A 67 -3.23 -9.78 -6.11
C PRO A 67 -3.10 -8.69 -7.19
N TRP A 68 -3.94 -8.77 -8.23
CA TRP A 68 -3.95 -7.84 -9.36
C TRP A 68 -4.39 -6.44 -8.95
N THR A 69 -5.21 -6.33 -7.91
CA THR A 69 -5.70 -5.04 -7.45
C THR A 69 -4.64 -4.26 -6.69
N TYR A 70 -3.63 -4.91 -6.08
CA TYR A 70 -2.47 -4.21 -5.52
C TYR A 70 -1.67 -3.49 -6.61
N ILE A 71 -1.59 -4.08 -7.81
CA ILE A 71 -0.93 -3.45 -8.96
C ILE A 71 -1.74 -2.22 -9.42
N ILE A 72 -3.07 -2.35 -9.52
CA ILE A 72 -3.94 -1.24 -9.89
C ILE A 72 -3.86 -0.12 -8.82
N ALA A 73 -3.89 -0.47 -7.54
CA ALA A 73 -3.74 0.45 -6.42
C ALA A 73 -2.39 1.18 -6.45
N PHE A 74 -1.32 0.49 -6.87
CA PHE A 74 0.00 1.10 -7.08
C PHE A 74 -0.06 2.20 -8.14
N PHE A 75 -0.64 1.90 -9.31
CA PHE A 75 -0.73 2.89 -10.39
C PHE A 75 -1.64 4.08 -10.04
N ILE A 76 -2.79 3.83 -9.41
CA ILE A 76 -3.69 4.89 -8.95
C ILE A 76 -2.95 5.82 -7.97
N ASN A 77 -2.22 5.29 -7.00
CA ASN A 77 -1.47 6.13 -6.06
C ASN A 77 -0.27 6.83 -6.67
N LEU A 78 0.39 6.21 -7.65
CA LEU A 78 1.43 6.90 -8.39
C LEU A 78 0.84 8.13 -9.09
N ILE A 79 -0.33 8.00 -9.73
CA ILE A 79 -1.01 9.12 -10.41
C ILE A 79 -1.43 10.19 -9.40
N ILE A 80 -2.11 9.82 -8.30
CA ILE A 80 -2.55 10.79 -7.27
C ILE A 80 -1.33 11.46 -6.63
N GLY A 81 -0.26 10.71 -6.38
CA GLY A 81 0.99 11.24 -5.83
C GLY A 81 1.70 12.20 -6.78
N LEU A 82 1.70 11.91 -8.08
CA LEU A 82 2.21 12.83 -9.10
C LEU A 82 1.38 14.12 -9.19
N ILE A 83 0.05 14.03 -9.05
CA ILE A 83 -0.83 15.20 -9.01
C ILE A 83 -0.56 16.04 -7.75
N ALA A 84 -0.44 15.40 -6.58
CA ALA A 84 -0.12 16.07 -5.32
C ALA A 84 1.25 16.77 -5.38
N LEU A 85 2.25 16.13 -6.00
CA LEU A 85 3.59 16.71 -6.20
C LEU A 85 3.62 17.89 -7.19
N LYS A 86 2.63 18.00 -8.07
CA LYS A 86 2.49 19.13 -9.01
C LYS A 86 1.76 20.33 -8.40
N TYR A 87 1.11 20.19 -7.24
CA TYR A 87 0.12 21.17 -6.78
C TYR A 87 0.69 22.45 -6.16
N GLU A 88 1.98 22.51 -5.82
CA GLU A 88 2.59 23.73 -5.33
C GLU A 88 3.91 24.04 -6.03
N GLN A 89 3.83 25.06 -6.88
CA GLN A 89 4.90 25.97 -7.31
C GLN A 89 6.13 25.27 -7.92
N PHE A 90 6.48 25.65 -9.15
CA PHE A 90 7.69 25.19 -9.84
C PHE A 90 8.97 25.57 -9.08
N TYR A 91 9.32 24.81 -8.04
CA TYR A 91 10.66 24.68 -7.55
C TYR A 91 11.40 23.77 -8.53
N GLY A 92 12.48 24.28 -9.13
CA GLY A 92 13.14 23.69 -10.30
C GLY A 92 13.36 22.17 -10.27
N LEU A 93 13.56 21.59 -11.46
CA LEU A 93 13.71 20.14 -11.77
C LEU A 93 14.42 19.27 -10.71
N LYS A 94 15.44 19.79 -10.01
CA LYS A 94 16.15 19.07 -8.95
C LYS A 94 15.26 18.74 -7.74
N GLN A 95 14.42 19.66 -7.28
CA GLN A 95 13.52 19.40 -6.14
C GLN A 95 12.39 18.46 -6.53
N PHE A 96 11.81 18.63 -7.71
CA PHE A 96 10.81 17.70 -8.25
C PHE A 96 11.35 16.26 -8.33
N ARG A 97 12.56 16.07 -8.88
CA ARG A 97 13.21 14.74 -8.91
C ARG A 97 13.39 14.15 -7.51
N LYS A 98 13.84 14.95 -6.54
CA LYS A 98 14.03 14.49 -5.14
C LYS A 98 12.72 14.01 -4.52
N ARG A 99 11.62 14.74 -4.76
CA ARG A 99 10.27 14.40 -4.27
C ARG A 99 9.67 13.20 -4.99
N LEU A 100 9.82 13.11 -6.31
CA LEU A 100 9.40 11.95 -7.10
C LEU A 100 10.12 10.67 -6.66
N THR A 101 11.45 10.73 -6.48
CA THR A 101 12.22 9.58 -5.97
C THR A 101 11.77 9.19 -4.57
N PHE A 102 11.44 10.15 -3.72
CA PHE A 102 10.90 9.86 -2.38
C PHE A 102 9.55 9.13 -2.45
N LEU A 103 8.61 9.62 -3.26
CA LEU A 103 7.32 8.97 -3.48
C LEU A 103 7.51 7.56 -4.02
N LEU A 104 8.28 7.39 -5.10
CA LEU A 104 8.53 6.08 -5.72
C LEU A 104 9.13 5.07 -4.74
N ILE A 105 10.11 5.47 -3.93
CA ILE A 105 10.72 4.58 -2.93
C ILE A 105 9.67 4.10 -1.93
N ILE A 106 8.83 5.00 -1.41
CA ILE A 106 7.78 4.64 -0.46
C ILE A 106 6.79 3.67 -1.11
N LEU A 107 6.28 4.01 -2.31
CA LEU A 107 5.31 3.18 -3.01
C LEU A 107 5.86 1.77 -3.33
N ILE A 108 7.12 1.68 -3.75
CA ILE A 108 7.78 0.39 -4.02
C ILE A 108 7.92 -0.43 -2.74
N ILE A 109 8.39 0.17 -1.63
CA ILE A 109 8.54 -0.56 -0.37
C ILE A 109 7.18 -1.04 0.14
N GLN A 110 6.15 -0.19 0.07
CA GLN A 110 4.79 -0.57 0.46
C GLN A 110 4.24 -1.70 -0.40
N PHE A 111 4.46 -1.63 -1.72
CA PHE A 111 4.07 -2.69 -2.64
C PHE A 111 4.77 -4.02 -2.33
N VAL A 112 6.08 -3.99 -2.06
CA VAL A 112 6.81 -5.21 -1.68
C VAL A 112 6.28 -5.79 -0.38
N ILE A 113 6.01 -4.95 0.63
CA ILE A 113 5.52 -5.40 1.93
C ILE A 113 4.12 -6.00 1.83
N ILE A 114 3.19 -5.35 1.12
CA ILE A 114 1.83 -5.89 0.97
C ILE A 114 1.85 -7.22 0.20
N MET A 115 2.72 -7.38 -0.80
CA MET A 115 2.90 -8.64 -1.52
C MET A 115 3.44 -9.76 -0.62
N ILE A 116 4.40 -9.46 0.25
CA ILE A 116 4.93 -10.43 1.23
C ILE A 116 3.81 -10.87 2.19
N ILE A 117 3.06 -9.92 2.76
CA ILE A 117 1.95 -10.20 3.67
C ILE A 117 0.91 -11.08 2.97
N TYR A 118 0.56 -10.75 1.72
CA TYR A 118 -0.39 -11.50 0.92
C TYR A 118 0.06 -12.96 0.71
N ILE A 119 1.31 -13.18 0.30
CA ILE A 119 1.89 -14.52 0.10
C ILE A 119 1.86 -15.34 1.39
N ILE A 120 2.27 -14.74 2.52
CA ILE A 120 2.27 -15.41 3.83
C ILE A 120 0.85 -15.86 4.18
N ILE A 121 -0.14 -14.97 4.06
CA ILE A 121 -1.50 -15.27 4.47
C ILE A 121 -2.13 -16.34 3.56
N ILE A 122 -1.94 -16.25 2.23
CA ILE A 122 -2.39 -17.32 1.31
C ILE A 122 -1.76 -18.66 1.66
N SER A 123 -0.46 -18.68 1.96
CA SER A 123 0.24 -19.92 2.30
C SER A 123 -0.36 -20.56 3.56
N VAL A 124 -0.67 -19.76 4.59
CA VAL A 124 -1.34 -20.22 5.82
C VAL A 124 -2.72 -20.80 5.52
N ILE A 125 -3.50 -20.12 4.66
CA ILE A 125 -4.83 -20.58 4.26
C ILE A 125 -4.75 -21.93 3.53
N ILE A 126 -3.84 -22.07 2.56
CA ILE A 126 -3.65 -23.33 1.82
C ILE A 126 -3.29 -24.47 2.78
N ILE A 127 -2.36 -24.24 3.72
CA ILE A 127 -1.97 -25.24 4.71
C ILE A 127 -3.16 -25.65 5.59
N PHE A 128 -3.96 -24.70 6.06
CA PHE A 128 -5.10 -25.00 6.93
C PHE A 128 -6.20 -25.82 6.22
N ILE A 129 -6.35 -25.64 4.91
CA ILE A 129 -7.41 -26.27 4.12
C ILE A 129 -6.99 -27.64 3.58
N PHE A 130 -5.74 -27.76 3.14
CA PHE A 130 -5.25 -28.93 2.40
C PHE A 130 -4.18 -29.74 3.15
N GLY A 131 -3.65 -29.21 4.26
CA GLY A 131 -2.62 -29.84 5.08
C GLY A 131 -3.16 -30.67 6.24
#